data_AF-A0A857FV56-F1
#
_entry.id   AF-A0A857FV56-F1
#
_cell.length_a   1.000
_cell.length_b   1.000
_cell.length_c   1.000
_cell.angle_alpha   90.00
_cell.angle_beta   90.00
_cell.angle_gamma   90.00
#
_symmetry.space_group_name_H-M   'P 1'
#
loop_
_entity.id
_entity.type
_entity.pdbx_description
1 polymer ?
#
loop_
_entity_poly.entity_id
_entity_poly.type
_entity_poly.pdbx_seq_one_letter_code
_entity_poly.pdbx_strand_id
1 'polypeptide(L)'
;MSKLIHTFKSSYTDSGLVEITPEIIYSNYKKNYATNIILDTNILIDIEDAYQSGIRHKKLKEAGVIDFVKIIKNRKSKNVFLAPASAYQEVPANRKKSIESAFNLFVKDYLPSFSDDPNATKVEISEENNSDYFFEDIDPIYQSLMACSYASLIAIHIIDEFKELTEVEKFQSYLKFVSDCLDLVSLKELNIARYVFAPEKGITENLRCRIVDTRKNFSKIKKNKELNGPKKIMKMALNGAMDLRILNAADIVDSTSEVSNFTEITMDVWIATSDEKLFNFCRSCPGIIKSKSGGALARLMETHQDIKGTNYWEKTTSIIQENSVKRLDRIEKTPDMDRIVGIACDLDKKLKSNSINNYFSENFLCKTDA
;
A
#
# COMPACT_ATOMS: atom_id res chain seq x y z
N MET A 1 -1.80 9.66 25.39
CA MET A 1 -2.95 9.37 24.50
C MET A 1 -2.77 7.95 24.00
N SER A 2 -3.82 7.13 24.00
CA SER A 2 -3.78 5.83 23.35
C SER A 2 -3.70 6.02 21.83
N LYS A 3 -2.89 5.20 21.17
CA LYS A 3 -2.87 5.06 19.71
C LYS A 3 -4.26 4.56 19.26
N LEU A 4 -4.67 4.96 18.06
CA LEU A 4 -5.89 4.45 17.43
C LEU A 4 -5.51 3.42 16.37
N ILE A 5 -6.19 2.28 16.38
CA ILE A 5 -6.14 1.31 15.27
C ILE A 5 -7.32 1.61 14.37
N HIS A 6 -7.03 2.00 13.14
CA HIS A 6 -8.02 2.11 12.08
C HIS A 6 -8.24 0.74 11.46
N THR A 7 -9.48 0.40 11.15
CA THR A 7 -9.80 -0.80 10.37
C THR A 7 -10.69 -0.41 9.20
N PHE A 8 -10.16 -0.46 7.98
CA PHE A 8 -10.80 0.17 6.82
C PHE A 8 -10.69 -0.66 5.55
N LYS A 9 -11.49 -0.27 4.55
CA LYS A 9 -11.44 -0.82 3.19
C LYS A 9 -10.39 -0.14 2.33
N SER A 10 -9.53 -0.93 1.65
CA SER A 10 -8.57 -0.40 0.66
C SER A 10 -9.28 0.29 -0.52
N SER A 11 -10.42 -0.27 -0.94
CA SER A 11 -11.29 0.27 -1.99
C SER A 11 -12.76 0.15 -1.60
N TYR A 12 -13.61 1.02 -2.15
CA TYR A 12 -15.03 1.08 -1.77
C TYR A 12 -15.93 1.50 -2.95
N THR A 13 -17.23 1.21 -2.85
CA THR A 13 -18.23 1.48 -3.91
C THR A 13 -18.93 2.83 -3.78
N ASP A 14 -18.97 3.41 -2.57
CA ASP A 14 -19.69 4.66 -2.25
C ASP A 14 -18.74 5.85 -2.02
N SER A 15 -19.25 7.06 -1.78
CA SER A 15 -18.39 8.24 -1.55
C SER A 15 -17.85 8.29 -0.11
N GLY A 16 -16.84 7.49 0.21
CA GLY A 16 -16.03 7.69 1.41
C GLY A 16 -15.37 6.42 1.95
N LEU A 17 -14.26 6.61 2.66
CA LEU A 17 -13.58 5.52 3.36
C LEU A 17 -14.49 4.99 4.47
N VAL A 18 -14.74 3.68 4.44
CA VAL A 18 -15.56 2.99 5.43
C VAL A 18 -14.65 2.35 6.46
N GLU A 19 -14.90 2.63 7.74
CA GLU A 19 -14.28 1.93 8.86
C GLU A 19 -15.20 0.81 9.38
N ILE A 20 -14.60 -0.27 9.87
CA ILE A 20 -15.36 -1.42 10.35
C ILE A 20 -16.12 -1.05 11.62
N THR A 21 -17.36 -1.54 11.73
CA THR A 21 -18.15 -1.43 12.95
C THR A 21 -18.72 -2.79 13.33
N PRO A 22 -19.13 -3.00 14.60
CA PRO A 22 -19.77 -4.24 15.02
C PRO A 22 -21.05 -4.56 14.22
N GLU A 23 -21.76 -3.54 13.72
CA GLU A 23 -22.95 -3.66 12.88
C GLU A 23 -22.60 -4.21 11.49
N ILE A 24 -21.49 -3.76 10.90
CA ILE A 24 -21.00 -4.27 9.61
C ILE A 24 -20.63 -5.75 9.74
N ILE A 25 -19.89 -6.12 10.79
CA ILE A 25 -19.52 -7.51 11.08
C ILE A 25 -20.77 -8.39 11.21
N TYR A 26 -21.78 -7.92 11.95
CA TYR A 26 -23.03 -8.65 12.11
C TYR A 26 -23.83 -8.77 10.81
N SER A 27 -23.81 -7.73 9.97
CA SER A 27 -24.42 -7.74 8.64
C SER A 27 -23.75 -8.76 7.71
N ASN A 28 -22.40 -8.82 7.73
CA ASN A 28 -21.63 -9.80 6.97
C ASN A 28 -21.98 -11.23 7.38
N TYR A 29 -21.99 -11.50 8.69
CA TYR A 29 -22.41 -12.82 9.20
C TYR A 29 -23.80 -13.21 8.69
N LYS A 30 -24.79 -12.30 8.72
CA LYS A 30 -26.14 -12.55 8.20
C LYS A 30 -26.19 -12.83 6.71
N LYS A 31 -25.25 -12.27 5.93
CA LYS A 31 -25.13 -12.47 4.47
C LYS A 31 -24.26 -13.67 4.10
N ASN A 32 -23.78 -14.44 5.08
CA ASN A 32 -22.79 -15.50 4.90
C ASN A 32 -21.46 -15.00 4.31
N TYR A 33 -21.01 -13.83 4.75
CA TYR A 33 -19.72 -13.27 4.37
C TYR A 33 -18.70 -13.50 5.51
N ALA A 34 -17.48 -13.85 5.15
CA ALA A 34 -16.34 -13.88 6.04
C ALA A 34 -15.75 -12.47 6.17
N THR A 35 -15.73 -11.93 7.39
CA THR A 35 -15.02 -10.69 7.67
C THR A 35 -13.54 -11.01 7.87
N ASN A 36 -12.73 -10.81 6.85
CA ASN A 36 -11.30 -11.10 6.91
C ASN A 36 -10.52 -9.79 7.19
N ILE A 37 -9.69 -9.77 8.22
CA ILE A 37 -8.96 -8.57 8.65
C ILE A 37 -7.47 -8.82 8.49
N ILE A 38 -6.88 -8.21 7.46
CA ILE A 38 -5.43 -8.19 7.25
C ILE A 38 -4.80 -7.29 8.31
N LEU A 39 -3.89 -7.84 9.09
CA LEU A 39 -3.18 -7.10 10.13
C LEU A 39 -1.89 -6.52 9.56
N ASP A 40 -1.71 -5.21 9.73
CA ASP A 40 -0.45 -4.53 9.47
C ASP A 40 0.62 -4.95 10.49
N THR A 41 1.87 -5.04 10.04
CA THR A 41 3.08 -5.31 10.82
C THR A 41 3.18 -4.47 12.08
N ASN A 42 2.76 -3.21 12.05
CA ASN A 42 2.82 -2.33 13.22
C ASN A 42 1.97 -2.84 14.41
N ILE A 43 0.83 -3.50 14.15
CA ILE A 43 -0.03 -4.07 15.19
C ILE A 43 0.65 -5.27 15.84
N LEU A 44 1.26 -6.13 15.02
CA LEU A 44 1.93 -7.33 15.51
C LEU A 44 3.17 -6.98 16.35
N ILE A 45 3.91 -5.94 15.96
CA ILE A 45 5.03 -5.40 16.76
C ILE A 45 4.52 -4.87 18.11
N ASP A 46 3.43 -4.10 18.12
CA ASP A 46 2.84 -3.58 19.37
C ASP A 46 2.36 -4.73 20.29
N ILE A 47 1.86 -5.84 19.72
CA ILE A 47 1.51 -7.06 20.47
C ILE A 47 2.76 -7.74 21.03
N GLU A 48 3.81 -7.94 20.21
CA GLU A 48 5.07 -8.53 20.66
C GLU A 48 5.67 -7.73 21.82
N ASP A 49 5.80 -6.41 21.67
CA ASP A 49 6.34 -5.50 22.68
C ASP A 49 5.53 -5.51 23.99
N ALA A 50 4.23 -5.76 23.90
CA ALA A 50 3.38 -5.95 25.05
C ALA A 50 3.69 -7.27 25.76
N TYR A 51 3.79 -8.39 25.03
CA TYR A 51 4.01 -9.72 25.60
C TYR A 51 5.40 -9.94 26.18
N GLN A 52 6.40 -9.25 25.62
CA GLN A 52 7.75 -9.18 26.19
C GLN A 52 7.84 -8.28 27.43
N SER A 53 6.79 -7.48 27.72
CA SER A 53 6.73 -6.64 28.92
C SER A 53 6.07 -7.35 30.11
N GLY A 54 6.38 -6.89 31.32
CA GLY A 54 5.67 -7.28 32.54
C GLY A 54 4.28 -6.63 32.72
N ILE A 55 3.85 -5.74 31.82
CA ILE A 55 2.63 -4.92 31.94
C ILE A 55 1.75 -5.00 30.69
N ARG A 56 1.57 -6.22 30.17
CA ARG A 56 0.95 -6.52 28.87
C ARG A 56 -0.35 -5.76 28.59
N HIS A 57 -1.34 -5.87 29.48
CA HIS A 57 -2.66 -5.26 29.28
C HIS A 57 -2.60 -3.74 29.13
N LYS A 58 -1.73 -3.08 29.91
CA LYS A 58 -1.54 -1.63 29.84
C LYS A 58 -0.95 -1.23 28.48
N LYS A 59 0.11 -1.90 28.03
CA LYS A 59 0.72 -1.64 26.71
C LYS A 59 -0.24 -1.87 25.56
N LEU A 60 -0.99 -2.97 25.56
CA LEU A 60 -2.00 -3.24 24.53
C LEU A 60 -3.10 -2.17 24.48
N LYS A 61 -3.49 -1.62 25.65
CA LYS A 61 -4.46 -0.52 25.72
C LYS A 61 -3.87 0.78 25.17
N GLU A 62 -2.62 1.08 25.52
CA GLU A 62 -1.92 2.26 25.00
C GLU A 62 -1.70 2.18 23.48
N ALA A 63 -1.52 0.99 22.93
CA ALA A 63 -1.41 0.75 21.49
C ALA A 63 -2.77 0.68 20.75
N GLY A 64 -3.90 0.82 21.44
CA GLY A 64 -5.23 0.74 20.83
C GLY A 64 -5.73 -0.67 20.51
N VAL A 65 -4.90 -1.71 20.73
CA VAL A 65 -5.23 -3.12 20.46
C VAL A 65 -6.46 -3.58 21.26
N ILE A 66 -6.61 -3.10 22.49
CA ILE A 66 -7.77 -3.45 23.32
C ILE A 66 -9.07 -2.88 22.76
N ASP A 67 -9.05 -1.70 22.17
CA ASP A 67 -10.25 -1.09 21.58
C ASP A 67 -10.59 -1.76 20.24
N PHE A 68 -9.58 -2.12 19.44
CA PHE A 68 -9.75 -2.98 18.26
C PHE A 68 -10.40 -4.33 18.64
N VAL A 69 -9.92 -5.01 19.68
CA VAL A 69 -10.51 -6.27 20.17
C VAL A 69 -11.98 -6.10 20.53
N LYS A 70 -12.38 -4.99 21.16
CA LYS A 70 -13.79 -4.75 21.51
C LYS A 70 -14.69 -4.64 20.27
N ILE A 71 -14.18 -4.09 19.17
CA ILE A 71 -14.92 -3.96 17.91
C ILE A 71 -15.17 -5.35 17.31
N ILE A 72 -14.14 -6.20 17.25
CA ILE A 72 -14.20 -7.50 16.56
C ILE A 72 -14.78 -8.64 17.42
N LYS A 73 -14.73 -8.54 18.76
CA LYS A 73 -15.14 -9.59 19.71
C LYS A 73 -16.64 -9.53 20.06
N ASN A 74 -17.51 -9.12 19.13
CA ASN A 74 -18.94 -9.03 19.41
C ASN A 74 -19.54 -10.43 19.68
N ARG A 75 -20.44 -10.59 20.66
CA ARG A 75 -21.11 -11.89 20.89
C ARG A 75 -21.91 -12.41 19.69
N LYS A 76 -22.23 -11.53 18.74
CA LYS A 76 -22.89 -11.87 17.47
C LYS A 76 -21.92 -11.99 16.27
N SER A 77 -20.63 -11.72 16.46
CA SER A 77 -19.63 -11.87 15.41
C SER A 77 -19.19 -13.32 15.31
N LYS A 78 -19.63 -13.98 14.23
CA LYS A 78 -19.06 -15.22 13.73
C LYS A 78 -18.44 -14.93 12.36
N ASN A 79 -17.56 -15.81 11.89
CA ASN A 79 -16.87 -15.66 10.61
C ASN A 79 -15.99 -14.39 10.54
N VAL A 80 -15.33 -14.04 11.65
CA VAL A 80 -14.28 -13.01 11.66
C VAL A 80 -12.93 -13.71 11.71
N PHE A 81 -12.08 -13.41 10.75
CA PHE A 81 -10.76 -14.02 10.61
C PHE A 81 -9.68 -12.92 10.67
N LEU A 82 -8.59 -13.22 11.36
CA LEU A 82 -7.41 -12.35 11.38
C LEU A 82 -6.37 -12.95 10.43
N ALA A 83 -5.88 -12.15 9.49
CA ALA A 83 -4.89 -12.55 8.51
C ALA A 83 -3.53 -11.84 8.79
N PRO A 84 -2.67 -12.43 9.64
CA PRO A 84 -1.36 -11.87 9.97
C PRO A 84 -0.27 -12.16 8.91
N ALA A 85 -0.56 -12.97 7.89
CA ALA A 85 0.44 -13.46 6.94
C ALA A 85 1.24 -12.34 6.26
N SER A 86 0.56 -11.25 5.86
CA SER A 86 1.22 -10.09 5.24
C SER A 86 2.26 -9.45 6.18
N ALA A 87 1.97 -9.40 7.48
CA ALA A 87 2.88 -8.84 8.47
C ALA A 87 4.10 -9.72 8.74
N TYR A 88 3.92 -11.03 8.80
CA TYR A 88 5.05 -11.95 8.97
C TYR A 88 6.05 -11.89 7.81
N GLN A 89 5.62 -11.45 6.64
CA GLN A 89 6.49 -11.31 5.46
C GLN A 89 7.35 -10.04 5.50
N GLU A 90 6.95 -9.01 6.24
CA GLU A 90 7.68 -7.73 6.34
C GLU A 90 8.71 -7.71 7.47
N VAL A 91 8.55 -8.61 8.44
CA VAL A 91 9.41 -8.68 9.61
C VAL A 91 10.69 -9.45 9.27
N PRO A 92 11.87 -8.98 9.72
CA PRO A 92 13.12 -9.73 9.60
C PRO A 92 13.00 -11.15 10.17
N ALA A 93 13.65 -12.13 9.53
CA ALA A 93 13.50 -13.55 9.85
C ALA A 93 13.74 -13.85 11.34
N ASN A 94 14.74 -13.21 11.96
CA ASN A 94 15.06 -13.35 13.38
C ASN A 94 13.97 -12.92 14.37
N ARG A 95 13.00 -12.09 13.96
CA ARG A 95 11.87 -11.65 14.80
C ARG A 95 10.58 -12.41 14.55
N LYS A 96 10.42 -13.07 13.39
CA LYS A 96 9.17 -13.74 12.98
C LYS A 96 8.62 -14.70 14.04
N LYS A 97 9.47 -15.58 14.59
CA LYS A 97 9.09 -16.57 15.62
C LYS A 97 8.58 -15.93 16.92
N SER A 98 9.22 -14.84 17.35
CA SER A 98 8.83 -14.12 18.57
C SER A 98 7.50 -13.41 18.38
N ILE A 99 7.30 -12.74 17.24
CA ILE A 99 6.04 -12.11 16.89
C ILE A 99 4.90 -13.13 16.77
N GLU A 100 5.11 -14.26 16.07
CA GLU A 100 4.10 -15.31 15.94
C GLU A 100 3.70 -15.87 17.31
N SER A 101 4.69 -16.15 18.17
CA SER A 101 4.45 -16.64 19.53
C SER A 101 3.63 -15.65 20.37
N ALA A 102 3.95 -14.36 20.30
CA ALA A 102 3.20 -13.31 20.98
C ALA A 102 1.77 -13.17 20.44
N PHE A 103 1.60 -13.24 19.11
CA PHE A 103 0.29 -13.18 18.46
C PHE A 103 -0.61 -14.35 18.88
N ASN A 104 -0.07 -15.57 18.92
CA ASN A 104 -0.81 -16.76 19.34
C ASN A 104 -1.27 -16.65 20.81
N LEU A 105 -0.40 -16.14 21.70
CA LEU A 105 -0.78 -15.87 23.09
C LEU A 105 -1.84 -14.77 23.20
N PHE A 106 -1.72 -13.72 22.40
CA PHE A 106 -2.71 -12.64 22.32
C PHE A 106 -4.09 -13.16 21.91
N VAL A 107 -4.18 -13.97 20.86
CA VAL A 107 -5.45 -14.57 20.41
C VAL A 107 -6.03 -15.42 21.53
N LYS A 108 -5.23 -16.25 22.21
CA LYS A 108 -5.70 -17.06 23.34
C LYS A 108 -6.24 -16.23 24.50
N ASP A 109 -5.54 -15.17 24.89
CA ASP A 109 -5.87 -14.37 26.07
C ASP A 109 -7.07 -13.44 25.81
N TYR A 110 -7.14 -12.82 24.63
CA TYR A 110 -8.09 -11.75 24.33
C TYR A 110 -9.20 -12.15 23.37
N LEU A 111 -8.99 -13.16 22.52
CA LEU A 111 -9.93 -13.65 21.50
C LEU A 111 -10.14 -15.18 21.59
N PRO A 112 -10.44 -15.76 22.77
CA PRO A 112 -10.46 -17.22 22.99
C PRO A 112 -11.51 -17.98 22.16
N SER A 113 -12.46 -17.28 21.52
CA SER A 113 -13.47 -17.87 20.63
C SER A 113 -13.08 -17.82 19.15
N PHE A 114 -11.95 -17.19 18.79
CA PHE A 114 -11.43 -17.20 17.44
C PHE A 114 -10.72 -18.53 17.21
N SER A 115 -10.89 -19.08 16.01
CA SER A 115 -10.16 -20.24 15.51
C SER A 115 -9.46 -19.84 14.22
N ASP A 116 -8.41 -20.58 13.87
CA ASP A 116 -7.79 -20.46 12.56
C ASP A 116 -8.83 -20.75 11.47
N ASP A 117 -8.67 -20.10 10.31
CA ASP A 117 -9.42 -20.47 9.11
C ASP A 117 -9.03 -21.92 8.73
N PRO A 118 -9.99 -22.81 8.44
CA PRO A 118 -9.68 -24.19 8.03
C PRO A 118 -8.80 -24.27 6.77
N ASN A 119 -8.78 -23.24 5.93
CA ASN A 119 -7.96 -23.13 4.73
C ASN A 119 -6.62 -22.43 4.97
N ALA A 120 -6.32 -21.99 6.20
CA ALA A 120 -5.07 -21.30 6.52
C ALA A 120 -3.86 -22.20 6.26
N THR A 121 -2.92 -21.70 5.45
CA THR A 121 -1.62 -22.34 5.25
C THR A 121 -0.57 -21.67 6.13
N LYS A 122 0.23 -22.48 6.83
CA LYS A 122 1.40 -21.97 7.56
C LYS A 122 2.56 -21.87 6.59
N VAL A 123 3.14 -20.68 6.48
CA VAL A 123 4.38 -20.46 5.73
C VAL A 123 5.54 -20.79 6.67
N GLU A 124 6.48 -21.63 6.21
CA GLU A 124 7.69 -21.94 6.98
C GLU A 124 8.55 -20.69 7.16
N ILE A 125 9.00 -20.45 8.39
CA ILE A 125 9.79 -19.29 8.77
C ILE A 125 11.28 -19.68 8.69
N SER A 126 12.04 -19.05 7.79
CA SER A 126 13.50 -19.18 7.73
C SER A 126 14.18 -18.34 8.82
N GLU A 127 15.35 -18.79 9.30
CA GLU A 127 16.08 -18.21 10.45
C GLU A 127 17.18 -17.20 10.07
N GLU A 128 17.16 -16.62 8.86
CA GLU A 128 18.26 -15.77 8.40
C GLU A 128 18.33 -14.41 9.13
N ASN A 129 19.54 -14.06 9.55
CA ASN A 129 19.83 -12.85 10.32
C ASN A 129 20.30 -11.73 9.39
N ASN A 130 19.41 -10.82 8.98
CA ASN A 130 19.82 -9.52 8.44
C ASN A 130 19.03 -8.38 9.08
N SER A 131 19.75 -7.39 9.60
CA SER A 131 19.20 -6.21 10.31
C SER A 131 18.90 -5.03 9.39
N ASP A 132 19.49 -5.01 8.19
CA ASP A 132 19.16 -4.10 7.10
C ASP A 132 18.48 -4.92 5.99
N TYR A 133 17.35 -4.44 5.48
CA TYR A 133 16.51 -5.14 4.50
C TYR A 133 16.31 -4.23 3.28
N PHE A 134 16.93 -4.58 2.16
CA PHE A 134 16.77 -3.93 0.86
C PHE A 134 15.90 -4.78 -0.06
N PHE A 135 15.53 -4.23 -1.22
CA PHE A 135 14.69 -4.94 -2.18
C PHE A 135 15.34 -6.25 -2.65
N GLU A 136 16.66 -6.26 -2.84
CA GLU A 136 17.44 -7.44 -3.22
C GLU A 136 17.43 -8.58 -2.17
N ASP A 137 17.14 -8.27 -0.90
CA ASP A 137 17.12 -9.23 0.20
C ASP A 137 15.74 -9.90 0.38
N ILE A 138 14.75 -9.49 -0.40
CA ILE A 138 13.39 -10.04 -0.37
C ILE A 138 13.34 -11.36 -1.15
N ASP A 139 12.54 -12.33 -0.69
CA ASP A 139 12.27 -13.55 -1.45
C ASP A 139 11.76 -13.24 -2.89
N PRO A 140 12.22 -13.98 -3.92
CA PRO A 140 11.92 -13.68 -5.33
C PRO A 140 10.43 -13.55 -5.67
N ILE A 141 9.56 -14.31 -4.99
CA ILE A 141 8.11 -14.23 -5.22
C ILE A 141 7.61 -12.87 -4.76
N TYR A 142 8.03 -12.40 -3.59
CA TYR A 142 7.64 -11.08 -3.07
C TYR A 142 8.33 -9.93 -3.81
N GLN A 143 9.57 -10.11 -4.29
CA GLN A 143 10.19 -9.16 -5.22
C GLN A 143 9.29 -8.95 -6.44
N SER A 144 8.82 -10.04 -7.04
CA SER A 144 7.91 -9.97 -8.20
C SER A 144 6.63 -9.22 -7.86
N LEU A 145 6.02 -9.50 -6.71
CA LEU A 145 4.79 -8.83 -6.28
C LEU A 145 4.96 -7.32 -5.99
N MET A 146 6.17 -6.86 -5.68
CA MET A 146 6.44 -5.48 -5.27
C MET A 146 7.23 -4.66 -6.31
N ALA A 147 7.88 -5.31 -7.29
CA ALA A 147 8.85 -4.67 -8.18
C ALA A 147 8.26 -3.46 -8.93
N CYS A 148 7.03 -3.57 -9.41
CA CYS A 148 6.33 -2.47 -10.10
C CYS A 148 6.21 -1.24 -9.20
N SER A 149 5.61 -1.42 -8.01
CA SER A 149 5.41 -0.35 -7.04
C SER A 149 6.74 0.22 -6.56
N TYR A 150 7.73 -0.64 -6.31
CA TYR A 150 9.06 -0.23 -5.87
C TYR A 150 9.77 0.65 -6.91
N ALA A 151 9.91 0.16 -8.15
CA ALA A 151 10.55 0.89 -9.23
C ALA A 151 9.82 2.20 -9.54
N SER A 152 8.49 2.17 -9.51
CA SER A 152 7.64 3.35 -9.68
C SER A 152 7.91 4.41 -8.61
N LEU A 153 7.98 4.03 -7.33
CA LEU A 153 8.25 4.97 -6.24
C LEU A 153 9.66 5.55 -6.29
N ILE A 154 10.67 4.76 -6.69
CA ILE A 154 12.02 5.29 -6.99
C ILE A 154 11.92 6.35 -8.08
N ALA A 155 11.26 6.06 -9.20
CA ALA A 155 11.13 7.00 -10.31
C ALA A 155 10.46 8.31 -9.87
N ILE A 156 9.39 8.24 -9.06
CA ILE A 156 8.73 9.42 -8.50
C ILE A 156 9.70 10.27 -7.67
N HIS A 157 10.51 9.64 -6.81
CA HIS A 157 11.52 10.34 -6.02
C HIS A 157 12.54 11.06 -6.89
N ILE A 158 13.12 10.36 -7.86
CA ILE A 158 14.17 10.90 -8.73
C ILE A 158 13.63 12.03 -9.60
N ILE A 159 12.46 11.85 -10.21
CA ILE A 159 11.86 12.85 -11.09
C ILE A 159 11.47 14.13 -10.32
N ASP A 160 11.06 14.02 -9.05
CA ASP A 160 10.70 15.20 -8.26
C ASP A 160 11.91 16.11 -7.92
N GLU A 161 13.13 15.56 -7.99
CA GLU A 161 14.36 16.30 -7.73
C GLU A 161 14.74 17.27 -8.86
N PHE A 162 14.33 16.99 -10.11
CA PHE A 162 14.55 17.88 -11.25
C PHE A 162 13.70 19.16 -11.13
N LYS A 163 14.33 20.27 -10.76
CA LYS A 163 13.65 21.56 -10.48
C LYS A 163 13.39 22.38 -11.74
N GLU A 164 14.06 22.06 -12.83
CA GLU A 164 13.88 22.68 -14.13
C GLU A 164 12.62 22.21 -14.85
N LEU A 165 12.02 21.09 -14.43
CA LEU A 165 10.79 20.55 -15.01
C LEU A 165 9.57 21.16 -14.34
N THR A 166 8.58 21.52 -15.17
CA THR A 166 7.22 21.83 -14.71
C THR A 166 6.55 20.59 -14.11
N GLU A 167 5.48 20.79 -13.33
CA GLU A 167 4.72 19.70 -12.73
C GLU A 167 4.15 18.73 -13.77
N VAL A 168 3.73 19.24 -14.93
CA VAL A 168 3.22 18.43 -16.04
C VAL A 168 4.34 17.62 -16.70
N GLU A 169 5.50 18.23 -16.93
CA GLU A 169 6.67 17.55 -17.50
C GLU A 169 7.20 16.43 -16.60
N LYS A 170 7.20 16.65 -15.28
CA LYS A 170 7.50 15.59 -14.30
C LYS A 170 6.54 14.42 -14.44
N PHE A 171 5.24 14.69 -14.50
CA PHE A 171 4.24 13.65 -14.67
C PHE A 171 4.39 12.89 -16.00
N GLN A 172 4.67 13.58 -17.11
CA GLN A 172 4.94 12.96 -18.41
C GLN A 172 6.19 12.08 -18.38
N SER A 173 7.26 12.57 -17.76
CA SER A 173 8.52 11.83 -17.60
C SER A 173 8.30 10.53 -16.81
N TYR A 174 7.51 10.61 -15.74
CA TYR A 174 7.12 9.44 -14.95
C TYR A 174 6.27 8.46 -15.76
N LEU A 175 5.26 8.96 -16.49
CA LEU A 175 4.40 8.11 -17.31
C LEU A 175 5.20 7.41 -18.41
N LYS A 176 6.17 8.10 -19.01
CA LYS A 176 7.11 7.53 -19.98
C LYS A 176 7.92 6.40 -19.34
N PHE A 177 8.51 6.62 -18.16
CA PHE A 177 9.25 5.58 -17.45
C PHE A 177 8.40 4.34 -17.20
N VAL A 178 7.20 4.47 -16.60
CA VAL A 178 6.38 3.29 -16.26
C VAL A 178 5.85 2.59 -17.52
N SER A 179 5.57 3.33 -18.59
CA SER A 179 5.12 2.76 -19.87
C SER A 179 6.24 1.98 -20.58
N ASP A 180 7.45 2.54 -20.62
CA ASP A 180 8.57 2.00 -21.40
C ASP A 180 9.29 0.87 -20.63
N CYS A 181 9.40 1.02 -19.31
CA CYS A 181 10.17 0.10 -18.46
C CYS A 181 9.30 -0.98 -17.84
N LEU A 182 8.19 -0.61 -17.21
CA LEU A 182 7.40 -1.54 -16.39
C LEU A 182 6.31 -2.25 -17.19
N ASP A 183 5.98 -1.75 -18.39
CA ASP A 183 4.85 -2.18 -19.24
C ASP A 183 3.50 -2.24 -18.49
N LEU A 184 3.43 -1.63 -17.30
CA LEU A 184 2.33 -1.68 -16.35
C LEU A 184 2.10 -0.28 -15.79
N VAL A 185 0.84 0.14 -15.82
CA VAL A 185 0.42 1.46 -15.34
C VAL A 185 -0.69 1.26 -14.31
N SER A 186 -0.31 1.11 -13.05
CA SER A 186 -1.30 1.02 -11.97
C SER A 186 -1.84 2.40 -11.60
N LEU A 187 -3.15 2.46 -11.40
CA LEU A 187 -3.86 3.69 -11.09
C LEU A 187 -3.49 4.27 -9.72
N LYS A 188 -3.09 3.42 -8.76
CA LYS A 188 -2.63 3.87 -7.43
C LYS A 188 -1.34 4.67 -7.56
N GLU A 189 -0.35 4.10 -8.25
CA GLU A 189 0.95 4.72 -8.48
C GLU A 189 0.85 5.97 -9.36
N LEU A 190 -0.02 5.97 -10.39
CA LEU A 190 -0.35 7.19 -11.13
C LEU A 190 -0.90 8.30 -10.22
N ASN A 191 -1.82 7.97 -9.32
CA ASN A 191 -2.35 8.95 -8.38
C ASN A 191 -1.30 9.46 -7.41
N ILE A 192 -0.45 8.57 -6.88
CA ILE A 192 0.69 8.98 -6.03
C ILE A 192 1.57 9.97 -6.80
N ALA A 193 1.96 9.65 -8.04
CA ALA A 193 2.75 10.56 -8.88
C ALA A 193 2.03 11.90 -9.09
N ARG A 194 0.73 11.89 -9.41
CA ARG A 194 -0.05 13.12 -9.61
C ARG A 194 -0.05 14.01 -8.37
N TYR A 195 -0.25 13.45 -7.17
CA TYR A 195 -0.23 14.23 -5.93
C TYR A 195 1.18 14.64 -5.52
N VAL A 196 2.20 13.82 -5.76
CA VAL A 196 3.59 14.17 -5.45
C VAL A 196 4.06 15.34 -6.30
N PHE A 197 3.80 15.32 -7.61
CA PHE A 197 4.21 16.40 -8.52
C PHE A 197 3.25 17.60 -8.53
N ALA A 198 2.11 17.53 -7.85
CA ALA A 198 1.11 18.60 -7.89
C ALA A 198 1.66 19.98 -7.49
N PRO A 199 1.18 21.07 -8.14
CA PRO A 199 1.59 22.42 -7.80
C PRO A 199 1.17 22.79 -6.37
N GLU A 200 1.99 23.60 -5.69
CA GLU A 200 1.69 24.07 -4.32
C GLU A 200 0.64 25.22 -4.30
N LYS A 201 0.48 25.92 -5.42
CA LYS A 201 -0.43 27.07 -5.59
C LYS A 201 -1.63 26.70 -6.45
N GLY A 202 -2.71 27.47 -6.31
CA GLY A 202 -3.91 27.31 -7.14
C GLY A 202 -4.77 26.08 -6.82
N ILE A 203 -4.69 25.56 -5.59
CA ILE A 203 -5.40 24.36 -5.14
C ILE A 203 -6.37 24.66 -3.99
N THR A 204 -7.45 23.87 -3.90
CA THR A 204 -8.39 23.91 -2.75
C THR A 204 -7.72 23.40 -1.48
N GLU A 205 -8.27 23.73 -0.30
CA GLU A 205 -7.78 23.21 0.98
C GLU A 205 -7.90 21.69 1.08
N ASN A 206 -9.03 21.12 0.63
CA ASN A 206 -9.21 19.68 0.62
C ASN A 206 -8.11 18.98 -0.20
N LEU A 207 -7.81 19.48 -1.40
CA LEU A 207 -6.75 18.94 -2.24
C LEU A 207 -5.37 19.12 -1.60
N ARG A 208 -5.12 20.27 -0.97
CA ARG A 208 -3.87 20.55 -0.24
C ARG A 208 -3.62 19.51 0.84
N CYS A 209 -4.64 19.14 1.63
CA CYS A 209 -4.54 18.08 2.63
C CYS A 209 -4.13 16.74 1.99
N ARG A 210 -4.77 16.35 0.88
CA ARG A 210 -4.45 15.10 0.16
C ARG A 210 -3.02 15.07 -0.38
N ILE A 211 -2.55 16.18 -0.94
CA ILE A 211 -1.16 16.35 -1.41
C ILE A 211 -0.19 16.19 -0.23
N VAL A 212 -0.47 16.87 0.88
CA VAL A 212 0.36 16.81 2.09
C VAL A 212 0.43 15.39 2.65
N ASP A 213 -0.70 14.69 2.72
CA ASP A 213 -0.77 13.32 3.25
C ASP A 213 -0.11 12.32 2.31
N THR A 214 -0.30 12.45 0.99
CA THR A 214 0.39 11.60 0.00
C THR A 214 1.90 11.83 0.05
N ARG A 215 2.35 13.09 0.08
CA ARG A 215 3.78 13.41 0.19
C ARG A 215 4.38 12.91 1.50
N LYS A 216 3.65 12.98 2.63
CA LYS A 216 4.10 12.43 3.92
C LYS A 216 4.37 10.93 3.87
N ASN A 217 3.59 10.19 3.09
CA ASN A 217 3.74 8.74 2.92
C ASN A 217 4.85 8.38 1.94
N PHE A 218 4.84 8.98 0.75
CA PHE A 218 5.60 8.45 -0.38
C PHE A 218 6.71 9.36 -0.90
N SER A 219 6.87 10.59 -0.39
CA SER A 219 7.81 11.57 -1.00
C SER A 219 8.63 12.37 0.01
N LYS A 220 8.28 12.42 1.31
CA LYS A 220 8.88 13.39 2.25
C LYS A 220 10.39 13.24 2.46
N ILE A 221 11.12 14.04 1.69
CA ILE A 221 12.42 14.63 2.02
C ILE A 221 12.10 15.91 2.82
N LYS A 222 12.61 16.02 4.06
CA LYS A 222 12.43 17.24 4.86
C LYS A 222 13.08 18.41 4.10
N LYS A 223 12.32 19.48 3.81
CA LYS A 223 12.87 20.78 3.39
C LYS A 223 13.96 21.16 4.41
N ASN A 224 15.22 21.26 3.99
CA ASN A 224 16.41 21.70 4.76
C ASN A 224 17.31 20.63 5.41
N LYS A 225 17.36 19.38 4.95
CA LYS A 225 18.57 18.55 5.14
C LYS A 225 19.03 18.03 3.78
N GLU A 226 20.34 18.11 3.55
CA GLU A 226 21.04 17.56 2.38
C GLU A 226 20.43 16.24 1.93
N LEU A 227 20.41 16.06 0.60
CA LEU A 227 20.10 14.82 -0.13
C LEU A 227 20.23 13.60 0.79
N ASN A 228 19.08 13.06 1.17
CA ASN A 228 19.05 11.81 1.90
C ASN A 228 19.61 10.75 0.95
N GLY A 229 20.85 10.34 1.15
CA GLY A 229 21.59 9.50 0.19
C GLY A 229 20.86 8.22 -0.23
N PRO A 230 21.36 7.54 -1.28
CA PRO A 230 20.71 6.43 -1.98
C PRO A 230 19.91 5.46 -1.11
N LYS A 231 20.48 5.01 0.01
CA LYS A 231 19.86 4.10 0.98
C LYS A 231 18.50 4.57 1.49
N LYS A 232 18.30 5.88 1.69
CA LYS A 232 17.03 6.40 2.19
C LYS A 232 15.95 6.43 1.12
N ILE A 233 16.29 6.75 -0.13
CA ILE A 233 15.35 6.62 -1.26
C ILE A 233 14.92 5.16 -1.39
N MET A 234 15.87 4.23 -1.39
CA MET A 234 15.60 2.79 -1.45
C MET A 234 14.66 2.34 -0.31
N LYS A 235 14.92 2.76 0.94
CA LYS A 235 14.09 2.41 2.09
C LYS A 235 12.69 3.02 2.03
N MET A 236 12.57 4.27 1.57
CA MET A 236 11.28 4.94 1.41
C MET A 236 10.43 4.27 0.33
N ALA A 237 11.02 3.97 -0.83
CA ALA A 237 10.36 3.24 -1.91
C ALA A 237 9.96 1.83 -1.46
N LEU A 238 10.80 1.15 -0.68
CA LEU A 238 10.51 -0.20 -0.21
C LEU A 238 9.32 -0.21 0.75
N ASN A 239 9.33 0.66 1.75
CA ASN A 239 8.21 0.81 2.68
C ASN A 239 6.91 1.14 1.93
N GLY A 240 6.95 2.09 1.00
CA GLY A 240 5.77 2.43 0.20
C GLY A 240 5.27 1.28 -0.67
N ALA A 241 6.18 0.44 -1.20
CA ALA A 241 5.80 -0.75 -1.95
C ALA A 241 5.16 -1.83 -1.05
N MET A 242 5.61 -1.97 0.21
CA MET A 242 4.99 -2.87 1.20
C MET A 242 3.56 -2.42 1.53
N ASP A 243 3.37 -1.12 1.79
CA ASP A 243 2.04 -0.54 2.02
C ASP A 243 1.10 -0.82 0.84
N LEU A 244 1.58 -0.57 -0.39
CA LEU A 244 0.80 -0.81 -1.62
C LEU A 244 0.48 -2.29 -1.81
N ARG A 245 1.38 -3.19 -1.44
CA ARG A 245 1.16 -4.65 -1.49
C ARG A 245 0.03 -5.06 -0.56
N ILE A 246 -0.02 -4.57 0.69
CA ILE A 246 -1.13 -4.84 1.62
C ILE A 246 -2.45 -4.37 1.01
N LEU A 247 -2.48 -3.14 0.46
CA LEU A 247 -3.67 -2.59 -0.17
C LEU A 247 -4.11 -3.41 -1.40
N ASN A 248 -3.16 -3.85 -2.23
CA ASN A 248 -3.46 -4.67 -3.41
C ASN A 248 -3.93 -6.08 -3.03
N ALA A 249 -3.31 -6.71 -2.03
CA ALA A 249 -3.76 -8.01 -1.51
C ALA A 249 -5.20 -7.91 -0.98
N ALA A 250 -5.53 -6.85 -0.23
CA ALA A 250 -6.88 -6.62 0.24
C ALA A 250 -7.87 -6.53 -0.93
N ASP A 251 -7.55 -5.75 -1.97
CA ASP A 251 -8.42 -5.56 -3.12
C ASP A 251 -8.56 -6.80 -4.02
N ILE A 252 -7.56 -7.69 -4.05
CA ILE A 252 -7.62 -8.95 -4.81
C ILE A 252 -8.53 -9.95 -4.12
N VAL A 253 -8.45 -10.06 -2.79
CA VAL A 253 -9.22 -11.01 -2.00
C VAL A 253 -10.63 -10.49 -1.73
N ASP A 254 -10.85 -9.17 -1.76
CA ASP A 254 -12.15 -8.58 -1.52
C ASP A 254 -13.20 -9.07 -2.54
N SER A 255 -14.33 -9.58 -2.05
CA SER A 255 -15.38 -10.20 -2.86
C SER A 255 -14.99 -11.48 -3.61
N THR A 256 -13.85 -12.10 -3.32
CA THR A 256 -13.59 -13.50 -3.71
C THR A 256 -14.43 -14.44 -2.86
N SER A 257 -14.71 -15.63 -3.39
CA SER A 257 -15.39 -16.69 -2.65
C SER A 257 -14.46 -17.87 -2.45
N GLU A 258 -14.54 -18.49 -1.27
CA GLU A 258 -13.92 -19.77 -0.99
C GLU A 258 -14.98 -20.81 -0.63
N VAL A 259 -14.67 -22.09 -0.83
CA VAL A 259 -15.53 -23.18 -0.35
C VAL A 259 -14.99 -23.63 1.01
N SER A 260 -15.79 -23.45 2.05
CA SER A 260 -15.52 -23.96 3.40
C SER A 260 -16.65 -24.87 3.84
N ASN A 261 -16.34 -26.10 4.27
CA ASN A 261 -17.34 -27.10 4.68
C ASN A 261 -18.51 -27.28 3.70
N PHE A 262 -18.22 -27.37 2.40
CA PHE A 262 -19.22 -27.47 1.31
C PHE A 262 -20.13 -26.25 1.13
N THR A 263 -19.84 -25.14 1.81
CA THR A 263 -20.55 -23.86 1.65
C THR A 263 -19.62 -22.82 1.07
N GLU A 264 -20.11 -22.09 0.06
CA GLU A 264 -19.41 -20.94 -0.47
C GLU A 264 -19.49 -19.78 0.53
N ILE A 265 -18.35 -19.23 0.90
CA ILE A 265 -18.24 -18.05 1.76
C ILE A 265 -17.54 -16.94 1.00
N THR A 266 -18.21 -15.79 0.86
CA THR A 266 -17.63 -14.61 0.21
C THR A 266 -16.81 -13.83 1.22
N MET A 267 -15.60 -13.45 0.83
CA MET A 267 -14.67 -12.66 1.65
C MET A 267 -15.03 -11.18 1.59
N ASP A 268 -15.12 -10.55 2.76
CA ASP A 268 -15.21 -9.12 2.96
C ASP A 268 -13.94 -8.66 3.68
N VAL A 269 -13.00 -8.08 2.93
CA VAL A 269 -11.62 -7.89 3.41
C VAL A 269 -11.39 -6.50 3.95
N TRP A 270 -10.77 -6.39 5.12
CA TRP A 270 -10.46 -5.14 5.82
C TRP A 270 -8.98 -5.09 6.15
N ILE A 271 -8.42 -3.90 6.30
CA ILE A 271 -7.04 -3.69 6.75
C ILE A 271 -7.09 -3.03 8.12
N ALA A 272 -6.44 -3.64 9.11
CA ALA A 272 -6.23 -3.03 10.41
C ALA A 272 -4.79 -2.49 10.49
N THR A 273 -4.65 -1.19 10.78
CA THR A 273 -3.35 -0.53 10.94
C THR A 273 -3.44 0.58 11.97
N SER A 274 -2.31 0.84 12.60
CA SER A 274 -2.11 2.01 13.45
C SER A 274 -1.22 3.08 12.79
N ASP A 275 -0.88 2.91 11.51
CA ASP A 275 -0.23 3.93 10.69
C ASP A 275 -1.28 4.93 10.18
N GLU A 276 -1.36 6.07 10.87
CA GLU A 276 -2.26 7.17 10.48
C GLU A 276 -1.97 7.66 9.05
N LYS A 277 -0.73 7.57 8.58
CA LYS A 277 -0.40 8.08 7.25
C LYS A 277 -0.98 7.15 6.18
N LEU A 278 -0.87 5.83 6.33
CA LEU A 278 -1.48 4.86 5.42
C LEU A 278 -3.01 5.02 5.37
N PHE A 279 -3.65 5.15 6.55
CA PHE A 279 -5.08 5.44 6.66
C PHE A 279 -5.47 6.74 5.94
N ASN A 280 -4.75 7.83 6.20
CA ASN A 280 -5.02 9.13 5.59
C ASN A 280 -4.80 9.11 4.07
N PHE A 281 -3.84 8.34 3.57
CA PHE A 281 -3.66 8.13 2.14
C PHE A 281 -4.87 7.43 1.51
N CYS A 282 -5.34 6.32 2.08
CA CYS A 282 -6.50 5.60 1.55
C CYS A 282 -7.78 6.46 1.60
N ARG A 283 -7.91 7.30 2.63
CA ARG A 283 -9.00 8.28 2.73
C ARG A 283 -8.91 9.36 1.66
N SER A 284 -7.68 9.78 1.32
CA SER A 284 -7.40 10.86 0.37
C SER A 284 -7.39 10.41 -1.09
N CYS A 285 -7.08 9.14 -1.34
CA CYS A 285 -6.89 8.54 -2.66
C CYS A 285 -7.67 7.23 -2.75
N PRO A 286 -9.01 7.27 -2.70
CA PRO A 286 -9.76 6.05 -2.63
C PRO A 286 -9.75 5.26 -3.93
N GLY A 287 -9.60 3.94 -3.81
CA GLY A 287 -9.94 3.03 -4.89
C GLY A 287 -11.46 2.96 -5.02
N ILE A 288 -12.03 3.49 -6.10
CA ILE A 288 -13.47 3.34 -6.38
C ILE A 288 -13.65 2.12 -7.29
N ILE A 289 -14.26 1.05 -6.78
CA ILE A 289 -14.50 -0.17 -7.57
C ILE A 289 -15.82 -0.02 -8.34
N LYS A 290 -15.76 0.05 -9.68
CA LYS A 290 -16.96 0.12 -10.54
C LYS A 290 -17.61 -1.26 -10.77
N SER A 291 -16.81 -2.33 -10.72
CA SER A 291 -17.30 -3.71 -10.81
C SER A 291 -16.45 -4.62 -9.92
N LYS A 292 -17.11 -5.48 -9.13
CA LYS A 292 -16.45 -6.51 -8.33
C LYS A 292 -15.61 -7.49 -9.16
N SER A 293 -15.92 -7.64 -10.45
CA SER A 293 -15.22 -8.58 -11.34
C SER A 293 -13.86 -8.10 -11.88
N GLY A 294 -13.50 -6.82 -11.73
CA GLY A 294 -12.24 -6.30 -12.28
C GLY A 294 -11.08 -6.18 -11.27
N GLY A 295 -11.26 -6.64 -10.03
CA GLY A 295 -10.22 -6.66 -8.99
C GLY A 295 -9.51 -5.32 -8.78
N ALA A 296 -8.21 -5.38 -8.49
CA ALA A 296 -7.34 -4.20 -8.30
C ALA A 296 -7.29 -3.23 -9.52
N LEU A 297 -7.74 -3.67 -10.70
CA LEU A 297 -7.77 -2.90 -11.95
C LEU A 297 -9.12 -2.20 -12.20
N ALA A 298 -10.19 -2.55 -11.49
CA ALA A 298 -11.50 -1.89 -11.59
C ALA A 298 -11.58 -0.54 -10.86
N ARG A 299 -10.43 0.07 -10.53
CA ARG A 299 -10.37 1.32 -9.80
C ARG A 299 -10.63 2.50 -10.74
N LEU A 300 -11.46 3.44 -10.32
CA LEU A 300 -11.56 4.75 -10.94
C LEU A 300 -10.59 5.72 -10.27
N MET A 301 -10.12 6.69 -11.05
CA MET A 301 -9.31 7.79 -10.57
C MET A 301 -10.22 8.98 -10.32
N GLU A 302 -10.06 9.63 -9.18
CA GLU A 302 -10.67 10.95 -8.98
C GLU A 302 -10.01 11.94 -9.93
N THR A 303 -10.78 12.38 -10.92
CA THR A 303 -10.37 13.43 -11.85
C THR A 303 -10.71 14.76 -11.22
N HIS A 304 -9.73 15.38 -10.58
CA HIS A 304 -9.78 16.81 -10.29
C HIS A 304 -9.89 17.55 -11.62
N GLN A 305 -10.92 18.37 -11.81
CA GLN A 305 -11.02 19.29 -12.95
C GLN A 305 -10.46 20.64 -12.52
N ASP A 306 -9.69 21.28 -13.42
CA ASP A 306 -9.14 22.64 -13.32
C ASP A 306 -9.38 23.37 -12.01
N ILE A 307 -8.41 23.21 -11.11
CA ILE A 307 -8.50 23.81 -9.79
C ILE A 307 -7.84 25.18 -9.85
N LYS A 308 -8.58 26.20 -9.37
CA LYS A 308 -8.24 27.64 -9.34
C LYS A 308 -6.82 28.00 -9.79
N GLY A 309 -6.62 28.24 -11.09
CA GLY A 309 -5.35 28.76 -11.61
C GLY A 309 -4.29 27.70 -11.89
N THR A 310 -4.66 26.42 -11.94
CA THR A 310 -3.83 25.35 -12.49
C THR A 310 -4.63 24.42 -13.41
N ASN A 311 -4.09 24.16 -14.61
CA ASN A 311 -4.59 23.15 -15.55
C ASN A 311 -3.85 21.80 -15.42
N TYR A 312 -3.05 21.66 -14.36
CA TYR A 312 -2.27 20.45 -14.11
C TYR A 312 -3.15 19.18 -14.07
N TRP A 313 -4.29 19.27 -13.38
CA TRP A 313 -5.15 18.10 -13.18
C TRP A 313 -5.86 17.67 -14.46
N GLU A 314 -6.34 18.62 -15.27
CA GLU A 314 -6.89 18.35 -16.59
C GLU A 314 -5.81 17.78 -17.52
N LYS A 315 -4.67 18.46 -17.66
CA LYS A 315 -3.57 18.01 -18.52
C LYS A 315 -3.10 16.61 -18.19
N THR A 316 -2.86 16.31 -16.91
CA THR A 316 -2.44 14.96 -16.49
C THR A 316 -3.52 13.91 -16.74
N THR A 317 -4.80 14.27 -16.67
CA THR A 317 -5.91 13.38 -17.03
C THR A 317 -5.89 13.07 -18.53
N SER A 318 -5.74 14.08 -19.39
CA SER A 318 -5.65 13.90 -20.85
C SER A 318 -4.44 13.05 -21.23
N ILE A 319 -3.28 13.30 -20.62
CA ILE A 319 -2.05 12.52 -20.83
C ILE A 319 -2.26 11.03 -20.48
N ILE A 320 -2.94 10.73 -19.36
CA ILE A 320 -3.28 9.35 -18.98
C ILE A 320 -4.21 8.72 -20.01
N GLN A 321 -5.27 9.43 -20.42
CA GLN A 321 -6.25 8.90 -21.38
C GLN A 321 -5.60 8.59 -22.73
N GLU A 322 -4.78 9.50 -23.26
CA GLU A 322 -4.05 9.31 -24.50
C GLU A 322 -3.10 8.10 -24.43
N ASN A 323 -2.37 7.95 -23.33
CA ASN A 323 -1.47 6.83 -23.12
C ASN A 323 -2.23 5.50 -23.02
N SER A 324 -3.36 5.46 -22.31
CA SER A 324 -4.23 4.28 -22.23
C SER A 324 -4.73 3.84 -23.60
N VAL A 325 -5.13 4.78 -24.48
CA VAL A 325 -5.56 4.46 -25.85
C VAL A 325 -4.41 3.89 -26.68
N LYS A 326 -3.20 4.46 -26.57
CA LYS A 326 -2.01 3.99 -27.30
C LYS A 326 -1.57 2.58 -26.89
N ARG A 327 -2.00 2.11 -25.71
CA ARG A 327 -1.57 0.85 -25.10
C ARG A 327 -2.68 -0.21 -25.03
N LEU A 328 -3.78 -0.02 -25.75
CA LEU A 328 -4.87 -1.01 -25.78
C LEU A 328 -4.39 -2.40 -26.20
N ASP A 329 -3.40 -2.50 -27.10
CA ASP A 329 -2.79 -3.76 -27.54
C ASP A 329 -1.94 -4.48 -26.46
N ARG A 330 -1.69 -3.81 -25.33
CA ARG A 330 -0.92 -4.34 -24.19
C ARG A 330 -1.79 -4.96 -23.11
N ILE A 331 -3.12 -4.72 -23.12
CA ILE A 331 -4.03 -5.16 -22.05
C ILE A 331 -4.02 -6.69 -21.87
N GLU A 332 -3.92 -7.44 -22.97
CA GLU A 332 -3.95 -8.90 -22.95
C GLU A 332 -2.57 -9.54 -22.78
N LYS A 333 -1.50 -8.74 -22.77
CA LYS A 333 -0.13 -9.26 -22.64
C LYS A 333 0.19 -9.47 -21.17
N THR A 334 0.69 -10.66 -20.86
CA THR A 334 1.24 -10.94 -19.53
C THR A 334 2.51 -10.10 -19.32
N PRO A 335 2.61 -9.34 -18.21
CA PRO A 335 3.82 -8.59 -17.89
C PRO A 335 5.01 -9.52 -17.70
N ASP A 336 6.16 -9.12 -18.24
CA ASP A 336 7.44 -9.80 -18.01
C ASP A 336 7.99 -9.42 -16.64
N MET A 337 7.61 -10.20 -15.62
CA MET A 337 7.96 -9.92 -14.22
C MET A 337 9.47 -10.02 -13.98
N ASP A 338 10.18 -10.92 -14.65
CA ASP A 338 11.64 -11.05 -14.52
C ASP A 338 12.34 -9.77 -15.00
N ARG A 339 11.89 -9.23 -16.14
CA ARG A 339 12.37 -7.93 -16.63
C ARG A 339 12.08 -6.81 -15.63
N ILE A 340 10.89 -6.77 -15.05
CA ILE A 340 10.48 -5.72 -14.10
C ILE A 340 11.30 -5.80 -12.81
N VAL A 341 11.53 -7.00 -12.26
CA VAL A 341 12.44 -7.20 -11.11
C VAL A 341 13.86 -6.77 -11.48
N GLY A 342 14.33 -7.14 -12.67
CA GLY A 342 15.63 -6.71 -13.18
C GLY A 342 15.79 -5.18 -13.23
N ILE A 343 14.74 -4.46 -13.65
CA ILE A 343 14.71 -2.99 -13.64
C ILE A 343 14.78 -2.45 -12.21
N ALA A 344 14.00 -2.99 -11.28
CA ALA A 344 14.05 -2.59 -9.87
C ALA A 344 15.47 -2.75 -9.28
N CYS A 345 16.12 -3.89 -9.53
CA CYS A 345 17.49 -4.13 -9.11
C CYS A 345 18.53 -3.21 -9.80
N ASP A 346 18.32 -2.86 -11.08
CA ASP A 346 19.19 -1.93 -11.79
C ASP A 346 19.07 -0.48 -11.25
N LEU A 347 17.86 -0.04 -10.88
CA LEU A 347 17.65 1.25 -10.23
C LEU A 347 18.43 1.33 -8.90
N ASP A 348 18.42 0.26 -8.11
CA ASP A 348 19.20 0.15 -6.88
C ASP A 348 20.71 0.30 -7.14
N LYS A 349 21.23 -0.36 -8.16
CA LYS A 349 22.63 -0.24 -8.57
C LYS A 349 22.96 1.19 -8.96
N LYS A 350 22.13 1.83 -9.79
CA LYS A 350 22.32 3.22 -10.25
C LYS A 350 22.22 4.25 -9.12
N LEU A 351 21.34 4.00 -8.14
CA LEU A 351 21.26 4.76 -6.91
C LEU A 351 22.58 4.64 -6.12
N LYS A 352 23.05 3.42 -5.87
CA LYS A 352 24.30 3.14 -5.15
C LYS A 352 25.53 3.75 -5.85
N SER A 353 25.57 3.77 -7.19
CA SER A 353 26.65 4.37 -7.99
C SER A 353 26.49 5.86 -8.29
N ASN A 354 25.43 6.51 -7.78
CA ASN A 354 25.12 7.93 -8.02
C ASN A 354 24.97 8.30 -9.52
N SER A 355 24.58 7.35 -10.36
CA SER A 355 24.37 7.55 -11.81
C SER A 355 22.89 7.63 -12.19
N ILE A 356 21.98 7.54 -11.20
CA ILE A 356 20.54 7.51 -11.41
C ILE A 356 20.01 8.77 -12.10
N ASN A 357 20.52 9.96 -11.75
CA ASN A 357 20.06 11.22 -12.34
C ASN A 357 20.42 11.31 -13.83
N ASN A 358 21.63 10.88 -14.21
CA ASN A 358 22.03 10.84 -15.62
C ASN A 358 21.15 9.86 -16.40
N TYR A 359 20.89 8.68 -15.83
CA TYR A 359 20.02 7.68 -16.45
C TYR A 359 18.61 8.24 -16.72
N PHE A 360 18.00 8.94 -15.75
CA PHE A 360 16.70 9.56 -15.98
C PHE A 360 16.75 10.71 -16.99
N SER A 361 17.78 11.56 -16.89
CA SER A 361 18.02 12.69 -17.80
C SER A 361 18.09 12.26 -19.26
N GLU A 362 18.84 11.19 -19.54
CA GLU A 362 19.10 10.71 -20.90
C GLU A 362 17.94 9.94 -21.52
N ASN A 363 17.10 9.28 -20.71
CA ASN A 363 16.15 8.28 -21.21
C ASN A 363 14.68 8.66 -21.02
N PHE A 364 14.32 9.45 -20.00
CA PHE A 364 12.92 9.59 -19.59
C PHE A 364 12.43 11.02 -19.42
N LEU A 365 13.31 12.03 -19.27
CA LEU A 365 12.84 13.39 -19.07
C LEU A 365 12.15 13.94 -20.33
N CYS A 366 10.89 14.30 -20.17
CA CYS A 366 10.11 15.02 -21.16
C CYS A 366 10.26 16.52 -20.89
N LYS A 367 10.88 17.26 -21.81
CA LYS A 367 10.84 18.72 -21.83
C LYS A 367 9.99 19.15 -23.00
N THR A 368 8.99 19.97 -22.71
CA THR A 368 8.27 20.69 -23.76
C THR A 368 9.09 21.90 -24.13
N ASP A 369 9.46 22.03 -25.41
CA ASP A 369 10.06 23.26 -25.91
C ASP A 369 9.08 24.41 -25.65
N ALA A 370 9.56 25.44 -24.94
CA ALA A 370 8.76 26.59 -24.51
C ALA A 370 8.32 27.49 -25.67
#